data_AF-A0AAD8Z8N9-F1
#
_entry.id   AF-A0AAD8Z8N9-F1
#
_cell.length_a   1.000
_cell.length_b   1.000
_cell.length_c   1.000
_cell.angle_alpha   90.00
_cell.angle_beta   90.00
_cell.angle_gamma   90.00
#
_symmetry.space_group_name_H-M   'P 1'
#
loop_
_entity.id
_entity.type
_entity.pdbx_description
1 polymer ?
#
loop_
_entity_poly.entity_id
_entity_poly.type
_entity_poly.pdbx_seq_one_letter_code
_entity_poly.pdbx_strand_id
1 'polypeptide(L)'
;MREVGSLRLLVIKGKNANRHIFTSCVVLFLACFGTTSSVECPDKCGCTTTTVECVSQNLISIPQPLTLNITTLLLNGNNIFSLSEESFPVRLEQLTNLYLSGNRIEQVDPGVFNNLPSLHLLDLSNNKILNFSPDAFPDHSMLQVLNLSRSLYNASYVDVVSDLLNKSVPELSHLILSNNGLLFLPDSIFNSLLNLTTVDLRNNSIVLIKSGTFRSRALNYLDLRDNALKRLLNGTLADFDQIPGLRLYLAGNPWHCDCNLGDMVIWLQRSDLVADKMNLTCAEPTELRNTQLLKLKDEELQCIYSRDMKSVLETSYVFLGMVLALIGVIFLLVLYLNRKGIKRWMYNIRDACRDHMEGYHYRYEINSDPRLANLSLNSDV
;
A
#
# COMPACT_ATOMS: atom_id res chain seq x y z
N MET A 1 64.62 -32.69 -64.69
CA MET A 1 63.95 -33.96 -64.32
C MET A 1 62.48 -33.87 -64.72
N ARG A 2 62.11 -34.59 -65.80
CA ARG A 2 60.85 -35.31 -66.09
C ARG A 2 59.53 -34.69 -65.58
N GLU A 3 58.59 -34.27 -66.43
CA GLU A 3 57.64 -35.11 -67.23
C GLU A 3 56.90 -36.17 -66.38
N VAL A 4 55.62 -36.52 -66.55
CA VAL A 4 54.49 -36.18 -67.42
C VAL A 4 53.30 -36.89 -66.73
N GLY A 5 52.12 -36.27 -66.70
CA GLY A 5 50.89 -36.86 -66.16
C GLY A 5 49.73 -36.70 -67.12
N SER A 6 49.80 -37.44 -68.23
CA SER A 6 48.81 -37.49 -69.31
C SER A 6 47.46 -38.05 -68.84
N LEU A 7 46.38 -37.25 -68.91
CA LEU A 7 45.02 -37.78 -68.98
C LEU A 7 44.54 -37.77 -70.44
N ARG A 8 44.32 -38.97 -70.99
CA ARG A 8 43.85 -39.21 -72.34
C ARG A 8 42.40 -38.75 -72.52
N LEU A 9 42.18 -38.02 -73.61
CA LEU A 9 40.89 -37.83 -74.27
C LEU A 9 40.23 -39.18 -74.58
N LEU A 10 39.01 -39.38 -74.10
CA LEU A 10 38.03 -40.25 -74.76
C LEU A 10 37.05 -39.35 -75.51
N VAL A 11 37.23 -39.33 -76.83
CA VAL A 11 36.36 -38.68 -77.80
C VAL A 11 35.05 -39.46 -77.86
N ILE A 12 33.95 -38.85 -77.40
CA ILE A 12 32.61 -39.22 -77.86
C ILE A 12 32.12 -38.07 -78.75
N LYS A 13 32.18 -38.31 -80.06
CA LYS A 13 31.50 -37.54 -81.11
C LYS A 13 29.99 -37.66 -80.90
N GLY A 14 29.30 -36.53 -80.73
CA GLY A 14 27.84 -36.53 -80.62
C GLY A 14 27.22 -35.14 -80.67
N LYS A 15 27.08 -34.62 -81.90
CA LYS A 15 26.06 -33.67 -82.41
C LYS A 15 25.61 -32.47 -81.53
N ASN A 16 25.88 -31.29 -82.09
CA ASN A 16 25.11 -30.03 -82.00
C ASN A 16 23.70 -30.16 -81.39
N ALA A 17 23.53 -29.64 -80.18
CA ALA A 17 22.37 -28.86 -79.73
C ALA A 17 22.71 -28.25 -78.36
N ASN A 18 22.17 -27.06 -78.06
CA ASN A 18 22.18 -26.39 -76.75
C ASN A 18 23.36 -25.46 -76.40
N ARG A 19 23.50 -24.41 -77.21
CA ARG A 19 24.23 -23.17 -76.86
C ARG A 19 23.49 -22.28 -75.82
N HIS A 20 22.45 -22.80 -75.14
CA HIS A 20 21.65 -22.08 -74.14
C HIS A 20 21.84 -22.56 -72.69
N ILE A 21 22.65 -23.59 -72.44
CA ILE A 21 22.81 -24.15 -71.08
C ILE A 21 24.01 -23.57 -70.34
N PHE A 22 25.05 -23.11 -71.05
CA PHE A 22 26.26 -22.57 -70.42
C PHE A 22 26.14 -21.12 -69.89
N THR A 23 25.15 -20.36 -70.37
CA THR A 23 24.83 -19.03 -69.83
C THR A 23 24.00 -19.09 -68.54
N SER A 24 23.43 -20.25 -68.20
CA SER A 24 22.61 -20.42 -67.00
C SER A 24 23.42 -20.74 -65.74
N CYS A 25 24.63 -21.30 -65.86
CA CYS A 25 25.48 -21.62 -64.71
C CYS A 25 26.25 -20.41 -64.15
N VAL A 26 26.53 -19.38 -64.95
CA VAL A 26 27.24 -18.17 -64.47
C VAL A 26 26.28 -17.24 -63.72
N VAL A 27 24.99 -17.26 -64.05
CA VAL A 27 23.95 -16.51 -63.32
C VAL A 27 23.60 -17.21 -62.00
N LEU A 28 23.74 -18.54 -61.90
CA LEU A 28 23.50 -19.29 -60.66
C LEU A 28 24.65 -19.21 -59.64
N PHE A 29 25.87 -18.81 -60.04
CA PHE A 29 27.00 -18.65 -59.11
C PHE A 29 27.13 -17.23 -58.52
N LEU A 30 26.41 -16.24 -59.06
CA LEU A 30 26.36 -14.86 -58.54
C LEU A 30 25.15 -14.60 -57.62
N ALA A 31 24.27 -15.59 -57.42
CA ALA A 31 23.12 -15.51 -56.51
C ALA A 31 23.41 -16.07 -55.10
N CYS A 32 24.66 -16.33 -54.76
CA CYS A 32 25.07 -16.86 -53.45
C CYS A 32 25.89 -15.87 -52.59
N PHE A 33 25.88 -14.57 -52.90
CA PHE A 33 26.46 -13.56 -52.03
C PHE A 33 25.36 -12.78 -51.31
N GLY A 34 25.09 -13.19 -50.08
CA GLY A 34 24.35 -12.41 -49.09
C GLY A 34 22.89 -12.83 -48.91
N THR A 35 22.63 -13.96 -48.25
CA THR A 35 21.47 -14.01 -47.35
C THR A 35 21.80 -13.11 -46.17
N THR A 36 21.65 -11.80 -46.34
CA THR A 36 21.41 -10.95 -45.18
C THR A 36 20.09 -11.46 -44.62
N SER A 37 20.13 -12.12 -43.46
CA SER A 37 18.93 -12.39 -42.68
C SER A 37 18.21 -11.06 -42.52
N SER A 38 17.18 -10.81 -43.33
CA SER A 38 16.32 -9.65 -43.12
C SER A 38 15.66 -9.91 -41.79
N VAL A 39 16.15 -9.23 -40.75
CA VAL A 39 15.47 -9.17 -39.47
C VAL A 39 14.07 -8.66 -39.79
N GLU A 40 13.08 -9.55 -39.75
CA GLU A 40 11.67 -9.15 -39.90
C GLU A 40 11.36 -8.28 -38.69
N CYS A 41 11.26 -6.98 -38.95
CA CYS A 41 11.00 -5.97 -37.95
C CYS A 41 9.50 -5.69 -37.93
N PRO A 42 8.86 -5.60 -36.74
CA PRO A 42 7.46 -5.23 -36.68
C PRO A 42 7.19 -3.87 -37.32
N ASP A 43 6.02 -3.74 -37.93
CA ASP A 43 5.60 -2.47 -38.54
C ASP A 43 5.63 -1.33 -37.52
N LYS A 44 6.12 -0.16 -37.96
CA LYS A 44 6.32 1.06 -37.15
C LYS A 44 7.45 0.99 -36.10
N CYS A 45 8.19 -0.10 -36.05
CA CYS A 45 9.33 -0.25 -35.14
C CYS A 45 10.67 -0.08 -35.87
N GLY A 46 11.69 0.36 -35.12
CA GLY A 46 13.09 0.28 -35.52
C GLY A 46 13.73 -0.96 -34.90
N CYS A 47 14.43 -1.77 -35.70
CA CYS A 47 15.11 -2.95 -35.21
C CYS A 47 16.62 -2.84 -35.44
N THR A 48 17.38 -3.21 -34.41
CA THR A 48 18.81 -3.47 -34.49
C THR A 48 19.06 -4.99 -34.38
N THR A 49 20.30 -5.40 -34.15
CA THR A 49 20.66 -6.83 -34.04
C THR A 49 19.97 -7.55 -32.88
N THR A 50 19.70 -6.86 -31.78
CA THR A 50 19.11 -7.45 -30.56
C THR A 50 18.07 -6.57 -29.88
N THR A 51 17.85 -5.35 -30.38
CA THR A 51 16.87 -4.41 -29.79
C THR A 51 15.77 -4.11 -30.78
N VAL A 52 14.53 -4.18 -30.31
CA VAL A 52 13.34 -3.74 -31.04
C VAL A 52 12.79 -2.50 -30.35
N GLU A 53 12.73 -1.39 -31.08
CA GLU A 53 12.31 -0.08 -30.59
C GLU A 53 11.01 0.36 -31.25
N CYS A 54 9.97 0.48 -30.45
CA CYS A 54 8.61 0.79 -30.87
C CYS A 54 8.04 1.93 -30.01
N VAL A 55 8.82 2.96 -29.71
CA VAL A 55 8.45 4.03 -28.76
C VAL A 55 7.49 5.03 -29.41
N SER A 56 6.40 5.36 -28.71
CA SER A 56 5.42 6.38 -29.11
C SER A 56 4.80 6.17 -30.50
N GLN A 57 4.53 4.91 -30.85
CA GLN A 57 3.98 4.50 -32.15
C GLN A 57 2.46 4.32 -32.15
N ASN A 58 1.78 4.72 -31.07
CA ASN A 58 0.35 4.55 -30.84
C ASN A 58 -0.12 3.08 -30.92
N LEU A 59 0.75 2.14 -30.56
CA LEU A 59 0.43 0.70 -30.58
C LEU A 59 -0.64 0.38 -29.52
N ILE A 60 -1.58 -0.49 -29.86
CA ILE A 60 -2.64 -0.97 -28.95
C ILE A 60 -2.34 -2.37 -28.39
N SER A 61 -1.35 -3.05 -28.96
CA SER A 61 -0.89 -4.39 -28.59
C SER A 61 0.62 -4.49 -28.83
N ILE A 62 1.25 -5.54 -28.30
CA ILE A 62 2.64 -5.86 -28.61
C ILE A 62 2.75 -6.19 -30.11
N PRO A 63 3.66 -5.54 -30.85
CA PRO A 63 3.75 -5.69 -32.29
C PRO A 63 4.44 -7.01 -32.66
N GLN A 64 4.04 -7.59 -33.80
CA GLN A 64 4.56 -8.85 -34.34
C GLN A 64 5.11 -8.61 -35.75
N PRO A 65 6.06 -9.42 -36.24
CA PRO A 65 6.70 -10.57 -35.57
C PRO A 65 7.84 -10.15 -34.62
N LEU A 66 7.95 -10.82 -33.46
CA LEU A 66 9.14 -10.72 -32.59
C LEU A 66 10.14 -11.84 -32.94
N THR A 67 11.42 -11.49 -33.10
CA THR A 67 12.48 -12.46 -33.47
C THR A 67 13.11 -13.10 -32.23
N LEU A 68 13.68 -14.32 -32.36
CA LEU A 68 14.18 -15.11 -31.22
C LEU A 68 15.44 -14.56 -30.54
N ASN A 69 16.19 -13.69 -31.21
CA ASN A 69 17.49 -13.18 -30.72
C ASN A 69 17.39 -11.81 -30.04
N ILE A 70 16.18 -11.33 -29.75
CA ILE A 70 16.01 -10.02 -29.12
C ILE A 70 16.36 -10.11 -27.64
N THR A 71 17.16 -9.16 -27.18
CA THR A 71 17.53 -8.99 -25.77
C THR A 71 16.76 -7.86 -25.13
N THR A 72 16.29 -6.88 -25.91
CA THR A 72 15.62 -5.69 -25.38
C THR A 72 14.45 -5.28 -26.27
N LEU A 73 13.29 -5.08 -25.64
CA LEU A 73 12.07 -4.63 -26.29
C LEU A 73 11.59 -3.33 -25.64
N LEU A 74 11.57 -2.25 -26.44
CA LEU A 74 11.20 -0.90 -26.01
C LEU A 74 9.82 -0.54 -26.58
N LEU A 75 8.79 -0.57 -25.74
CA LEU A 75 7.38 -0.30 -26.09
C LEU A 75 6.83 0.91 -25.33
N ASN A 76 7.71 1.83 -24.93
CA ASN A 76 7.34 2.99 -24.11
C ASN A 76 6.38 3.94 -24.83
N GLY A 77 5.46 4.56 -24.09
CA GLY A 77 4.61 5.64 -24.59
C GLY A 77 3.58 5.21 -25.64
N ASN A 78 3.10 3.97 -25.59
CA ASN A 78 2.06 3.46 -26.49
C ASN A 78 0.67 3.45 -25.79
N ASN A 79 -0.31 2.80 -26.41
CA ASN A 79 -1.69 2.68 -25.93
C ASN A 79 -2.06 1.22 -25.61
N ILE A 80 -1.09 0.39 -25.21
CA ILE A 80 -1.33 -1.01 -24.85
C ILE A 80 -2.20 -1.06 -23.59
N PHE A 81 -3.27 -1.84 -23.63
CA PHE A 81 -4.30 -1.89 -22.59
C PHE A 81 -4.20 -3.11 -21.66
N SER A 82 -3.85 -4.28 -22.20
CA SER A 82 -3.73 -5.51 -21.44
C SER A 82 -2.53 -6.32 -21.91
N LEU A 83 -2.00 -7.13 -21.00
CA LEU A 83 -0.96 -8.12 -21.28
C LEU A 83 -1.53 -9.51 -20.99
N SER A 84 -1.52 -10.37 -22.00
CA SER A 84 -1.98 -11.75 -21.95
C SER A 84 -0.97 -12.69 -22.62
N GLU A 85 -1.15 -14.01 -22.52
CA GLU A 85 -0.28 -14.99 -23.18
C GLU A 85 -0.09 -14.73 -24.68
N GLU A 86 -1.13 -14.23 -25.35
CA GLU A 86 -1.11 -13.84 -26.78
C GLU A 86 -0.19 -12.64 -27.08
N SER A 87 0.20 -11.88 -26.06
CA SER A 87 1.12 -10.74 -26.20
C SER A 87 2.56 -11.22 -26.49
N PHE A 88 2.92 -12.42 -26.02
CA PHE A 88 4.21 -13.07 -26.24
C PHE A 88 3.98 -14.52 -26.74
N PRO A 89 3.51 -14.69 -27.99
CA PRO A 89 3.11 -16.00 -28.51
C PRO A 89 4.31 -16.94 -28.79
N VAL A 90 5.51 -16.37 -28.87
CA VAL A 90 6.75 -17.10 -29.13
C VAL A 90 7.65 -17.00 -27.91
N ARG A 91 8.35 -18.09 -27.58
CA ARG A 91 9.33 -18.14 -26.50
C ARG A 91 10.59 -17.36 -26.87
N LEU A 92 10.86 -16.29 -26.12
CA LEU A 92 11.98 -15.38 -26.32
C LEU A 92 13.09 -15.69 -25.30
N GLU A 93 13.93 -16.67 -25.62
CA GLU A 93 14.96 -17.19 -24.71
C GLU A 93 15.99 -16.14 -24.28
N GLN A 94 16.20 -15.10 -25.08
CA GLN A 94 17.23 -14.09 -24.86
C GLN A 94 16.70 -12.75 -24.34
N LEU A 95 15.37 -12.57 -24.26
CA LEU A 95 14.81 -11.28 -23.86
C LEU A 95 15.06 -11.03 -22.38
N THR A 96 15.91 -10.05 -22.08
CA THR A 96 16.27 -9.69 -20.70
C THR A 96 15.58 -8.44 -20.23
N ASN A 97 15.31 -7.48 -21.13
CA ASN A 97 14.76 -6.17 -20.76
C ASN A 97 13.48 -5.87 -21.53
N LEU A 98 12.39 -5.65 -20.79
CA LEU A 98 11.10 -5.30 -21.34
C LEU A 98 10.62 -3.96 -20.76
N TYR A 99 10.48 -2.96 -21.62
CA TYR A 99 10.04 -1.63 -21.24
C TYR A 99 8.67 -1.34 -21.81
N LEU A 100 7.67 -1.21 -20.93
CA LEU A 100 6.27 -0.95 -21.23
C LEU A 100 5.78 0.32 -20.52
N SER A 101 6.71 1.23 -20.18
CA SER A 101 6.38 2.43 -19.43
C SER A 101 5.48 3.39 -20.23
N GLY A 102 4.60 4.12 -19.56
CA GLY A 102 3.78 5.14 -20.21
C GLY A 102 2.74 4.57 -21.18
N ASN A 103 2.25 3.36 -20.92
CA ASN A 103 1.14 2.73 -21.65
C ASN A 103 -0.19 2.98 -20.93
N ARG A 104 -1.23 2.20 -21.27
CA ARG A 104 -2.54 2.22 -20.62
C ARG A 104 -2.87 0.86 -20.01
N ILE A 105 -1.85 0.15 -19.54
CA ILE A 105 -2.01 -1.22 -19.07
C ILE A 105 -2.84 -1.22 -17.80
N GLU A 106 -3.99 -1.89 -17.85
CA GLU A 106 -4.89 -2.09 -16.72
C GLU A 106 -4.87 -3.54 -16.22
N GLN A 107 -4.53 -4.50 -17.09
CA GLN A 107 -4.60 -5.94 -16.78
C GLN A 107 -3.30 -6.66 -17.17
N VAL A 108 -2.77 -7.45 -16.24
CA VAL A 108 -1.65 -8.37 -16.43
C VAL A 108 -2.15 -9.77 -16.06
N ASP A 109 -2.43 -10.57 -17.09
CA ASP A 109 -3.06 -11.88 -16.95
C ASP A 109 -2.09 -12.95 -16.43
N PRO A 110 -2.60 -14.08 -15.89
CA PRO A 110 -1.77 -15.23 -15.55
C PRO A 110 -0.93 -15.71 -16.75
N GLY A 111 0.27 -16.21 -16.48
CA GLY A 111 1.14 -16.86 -17.47
C GLY A 111 1.72 -15.96 -18.56
N VAL A 112 1.41 -14.66 -18.57
CA VAL A 112 1.82 -13.75 -19.66
C VAL A 112 3.33 -13.70 -19.90
N PHE A 113 4.14 -13.91 -18.87
CA PHE A 113 5.60 -13.89 -18.98
C PHE A 113 6.24 -15.29 -19.04
N ASN A 114 5.44 -16.36 -19.18
CA ASN A 114 5.96 -17.74 -19.26
C ASN A 114 6.91 -17.97 -20.44
N ASN A 115 6.70 -17.23 -21.52
CA ASN A 115 7.54 -17.29 -22.73
C ASN A 115 8.78 -16.39 -22.64
N LEU A 116 9.04 -15.75 -21.49
CA LEU A 116 10.18 -14.86 -21.24
C LEU A 116 11.08 -15.38 -20.10
N PRO A 117 11.67 -16.58 -20.21
CA PRO A 117 12.36 -17.24 -19.09
C PRO A 117 13.61 -16.48 -18.59
N SER A 118 14.21 -15.63 -19.44
CA SER A 118 15.41 -14.86 -19.15
C SER A 118 15.11 -13.40 -18.79
N LEU A 119 13.87 -13.05 -18.47
CA LEU A 119 13.51 -11.66 -18.17
C LEU A 119 14.13 -11.22 -16.84
N HIS A 120 15.00 -10.20 -16.90
CA HIS A 120 15.68 -9.63 -15.72
C HIS A 120 15.08 -8.28 -15.31
N LEU A 121 14.63 -7.48 -16.28
CA LEU A 121 14.07 -6.15 -16.05
C LEU A 121 12.70 -6.02 -16.71
N LEU A 122 11.71 -5.63 -15.90
CA LEU A 122 10.37 -5.27 -16.34
C LEU A 122 10.01 -3.87 -15.86
N ASP A 123 9.81 -2.96 -16.81
CA ASP A 123 9.31 -1.61 -16.53
C ASP A 123 7.85 -1.46 -16.96
N LEU A 124 6.96 -1.36 -15.97
CA LEU A 124 5.54 -1.11 -16.12
C LEU A 124 5.13 0.25 -15.55
N SER A 125 6.10 1.15 -15.33
CA SER A 125 5.82 2.47 -14.74
C SER A 125 4.90 3.32 -15.60
N ASN A 126 4.20 4.28 -14.98
CA ASN A 126 3.26 5.18 -15.67
C ASN A 126 2.15 4.42 -16.44
N ASN A 127 1.54 3.42 -15.79
CA ASN A 127 0.38 2.66 -16.27
C ASN A 127 -0.81 2.83 -15.31
N LYS A 128 -1.88 2.04 -15.46
CA LYS A 128 -3.09 2.11 -14.63
C LYS A 128 -3.56 0.72 -14.21
N ILE A 129 -2.64 -0.08 -13.69
CA ILE A 129 -2.85 -1.48 -13.38
C ILE A 129 -3.97 -1.61 -12.33
N LEU A 130 -5.06 -2.25 -12.75
CA LEU A 130 -6.23 -2.64 -11.97
C LEU A 130 -6.18 -4.11 -11.56
N ASN A 131 -5.47 -4.96 -12.32
CA ASN A 131 -5.30 -6.35 -11.95
C ASN A 131 -3.91 -6.82 -12.36
N PHE A 132 -3.17 -7.38 -11.41
CA PHE A 132 -1.90 -8.03 -11.65
C PHE A 132 -2.01 -9.43 -11.07
N SER A 133 -2.11 -10.44 -11.94
CA SER A 133 -2.18 -11.82 -11.49
C SER A 133 -0.91 -12.21 -10.74
N PRO A 134 -1.00 -12.84 -9.55
CA PRO A 134 0.18 -13.38 -8.89
C PRO A 134 0.86 -14.42 -9.80
N ASP A 135 0.11 -15.16 -10.60
CA ASP A 135 0.65 -16.23 -11.47
C ASP A 135 1.10 -15.70 -12.85
N ALA A 136 1.40 -14.40 -12.98
CA ALA A 136 1.83 -13.79 -14.25
C ALA A 136 3.24 -14.23 -14.70
N PHE A 137 4.10 -14.59 -13.75
CA PHE A 137 5.48 -15.02 -13.97
C PHE A 137 5.61 -16.55 -13.88
N PRO A 138 6.60 -17.15 -14.55
CA PRO A 138 6.90 -18.57 -14.36
C PRO A 138 7.41 -18.84 -12.94
N ASP A 139 7.25 -20.08 -12.45
CA ASP A 139 7.64 -20.54 -11.10
C ASP A 139 9.10 -20.21 -10.70
N HIS A 140 10.00 -20.08 -11.68
CA HIS A 140 11.42 -19.75 -11.50
C HIS A 140 11.79 -18.47 -12.26
N SER A 141 11.09 -17.38 -11.97
CA SER A 141 11.40 -16.07 -12.55
C SER A 141 12.79 -15.58 -12.15
N MET A 142 13.59 -15.19 -13.15
CA MET A 142 14.90 -14.54 -12.98
C MET A 142 14.78 -13.01 -12.84
N LEU A 143 13.57 -12.49 -12.62
CA LEU A 143 13.33 -11.06 -12.57
C LEU A 143 14.06 -10.42 -11.39
N GLN A 144 14.94 -9.47 -11.69
CA GLN A 144 15.75 -8.75 -10.72
C GLN A 144 15.24 -7.32 -10.50
N VAL A 145 14.70 -6.68 -11.54
CA VAL A 145 14.26 -5.29 -11.50
C VAL A 145 12.80 -5.21 -11.92
N LEU A 146 11.96 -4.73 -11.00
CA LEU A 146 10.55 -4.47 -11.24
C LEU A 146 10.24 -3.01 -10.95
N ASN A 147 9.86 -2.28 -11.99
CA ASN A 147 9.43 -0.89 -11.88
C ASN A 147 7.91 -0.77 -12.06
N LEU A 148 7.23 -0.43 -10.96
CA LEU A 148 5.80 -0.17 -10.86
C LEU A 148 5.54 1.27 -10.40
N SER A 149 6.46 2.20 -10.72
CA SER A 149 6.28 3.61 -10.35
C SER A 149 5.07 4.21 -11.05
N ARG A 150 4.18 4.90 -10.31
CA ARG A 150 2.96 5.50 -10.87
C ARG A 150 2.18 4.53 -11.75
N SER A 151 1.96 3.30 -11.29
CA SER A 151 1.26 2.28 -12.07
C SER A 151 0.02 1.72 -11.38
N LEU A 152 -0.11 1.88 -10.06
CA LEU A 152 -1.21 1.30 -9.30
C LEU A 152 -2.38 2.28 -9.21
N TYR A 153 -3.57 1.85 -9.61
CA TYR A 153 -4.74 2.74 -9.71
C TYR A 153 -5.38 3.10 -8.36
N ASN A 154 -5.31 2.21 -7.35
CA ASN A 154 -5.92 2.44 -6.04
C ASN A 154 -5.06 1.88 -4.89
N ALA A 155 -5.13 2.51 -3.71
CA ALA A 155 -4.41 2.14 -2.50
C ALA A 155 -4.81 0.76 -1.92
N SER A 156 -5.93 0.17 -2.36
CA SER A 156 -6.35 -1.19 -1.97
C SER A 156 -5.55 -2.31 -2.61
N TYR A 157 -4.61 -2.00 -3.52
CA TYR A 157 -3.89 -3.00 -4.30
C TYR A 157 -2.56 -3.47 -3.69
N VAL A 158 -2.22 -3.02 -2.48
CA VAL A 158 -0.96 -3.45 -1.85
C VAL A 158 -0.96 -4.95 -1.55
N ASP A 159 -2.13 -5.53 -1.28
CA ASP A 159 -2.27 -6.97 -1.05
C ASP A 159 -1.97 -7.79 -2.32
N VAL A 160 -2.45 -7.33 -3.49
CA VAL A 160 -2.14 -7.96 -4.79
C VAL A 160 -0.64 -7.89 -5.10
N VAL A 161 -0.02 -6.74 -4.84
CA VAL A 161 1.44 -6.58 -5.00
C VAL A 161 2.17 -7.49 -4.01
N SER A 162 1.71 -7.62 -2.77
CA SER A 162 2.30 -8.52 -1.77
C SER A 162 2.24 -9.98 -2.21
N ASP A 163 1.10 -10.43 -2.77
CA ASP A 163 0.94 -11.79 -3.27
C ASP A 163 1.87 -12.06 -4.46
N LEU A 164 1.96 -11.13 -5.40
CA LEU A 164 2.88 -11.20 -6.54
C LEU A 164 4.34 -11.31 -6.10
N LEU A 165 4.76 -10.41 -5.20
CA LEU A 165 6.14 -10.34 -4.71
C LEU A 165 6.53 -11.62 -3.97
N ASN A 166 5.63 -12.16 -3.16
CA ASN A 166 5.93 -13.32 -2.34
C ASN A 166 5.86 -14.66 -3.08
N LYS A 167 5.10 -14.75 -4.17
CA LYS A 167 4.95 -16.01 -4.91
C LYS A 167 5.88 -16.15 -6.11
N SER A 168 6.15 -15.06 -6.82
CA SER A 168 6.48 -15.18 -8.25
C SER A 168 7.79 -14.54 -8.68
N VAL A 169 8.42 -13.75 -7.80
CA VAL A 169 9.67 -13.02 -8.11
C VAL A 169 10.71 -13.13 -6.97
N PRO A 170 11.15 -14.35 -6.60
CA PRO A 170 12.05 -14.55 -5.46
C PRO A 170 13.44 -13.91 -5.64
N GLU A 171 13.89 -13.74 -6.89
CA GLU A 171 15.22 -13.18 -7.24
C GLU A 171 15.23 -11.64 -7.30
N LEU A 172 14.11 -10.98 -6.94
CA LEU A 172 13.99 -9.54 -7.06
C LEU A 172 15.00 -8.80 -6.17
N SER A 173 15.79 -7.92 -6.78
CA SER A 173 16.82 -7.13 -6.11
C SER A 173 16.51 -5.63 -6.08
N HIS A 174 15.78 -5.12 -7.09
CA HIS A 174 15.36 -3.73 -7.19
C HIS A 174 13.84 -3.64 -7.39
N LEU A 175 13.18 -3.01 -6.43
CA LEU A 175 11.74 -2.78 -6.46
C LEU A 175 11.44 -1.29 -6.37
N ILE A 176 10.75 -0.77 -7.39
CA ILE A 176 10.36 0.64 -7.48
C ILE A 176 8.84 0.73 -7.43
N LEU A 177 8.33 1.29 -6.33
CA LEU A 177 6.90 1.47 -6.03
C LEU A 177 6.56 2.93 -5.76
N SER A 178 7.38 3.86 -6.24
CA SER A 178 7.19 5.30 -6.04
C SER A 178 5.93 5.83 -6.73
N ASN A 179 5.36 6.93 -6.22
CA ASN A 179 4.22 7.61 -6.86
C ASN A 179 2.92 6.76 -6.99
N ASN A 180 2.66 5.84 -6.05
CA ASN A 180 1.48 4.95 -6.10
C ASN A 180 0.41 5.27 -5.04
N GLY A 181 0.59 6.32 -4.23
CA GLY A 181 -0.37 6.70 -3.18
C GLY A 181 -0.55 5.64 -2.09
N LEU A 182 0.46 4.80 -1.85
CA LEU A 182 0.40 3.74 -0.84
C LEU A 182 0.23 4.33 0.57
N LEU A 183 -0.76 3.86 1.34
CA LEU A 183 -1.03 4.35 2.70
C LEU A 183 -0.29 3.55 3.79
N PHE A 184 -0.11 2.25 3.56
CA PHE A 184 0.59 1.34 4.45
C PHE A 184 1.27 0.25 3.63
N LEU A 185 2.22 -0.44 4.26
CA LEU A 185 2.82 -1.65 3.73
C LEU A 185 2.26 -2.85 4.50
N PRO A 186 1.66 -3.85 3.83
CA PRO A 186 1.23 -5.09 4.44
C PRO A 186 2.35 -5.76 5.22
N ASP A 187 1.96 -6.48 6.26
CA ASP A 187 2.89 -7.31 7.01
C ASP A 187 3.45 -8.37 6.07
N SER A 188 4.76 -8.61 6.10
CA SER A 188 5.41 -9.63 5.28
C SER A 188 5.42 -9.38 3.76
N ILE A 189 5.14 -8.17 3.27
CA ILE A 189 5.19 -7.82 1.82
C ILE A 189 6.50 -8.21 1.10
N PHE A 190 7.59 -8.30 1.86
CA PHE A 190 8.93 -8.54 1.35
C PHE A 190 9.57 -9.78 1.98
N ASN A 191 8.80 -10.68 2.59
CA ASN A 191 9.35 -11.83 3.32
C ASN A 191 10.12 -12.80 2.41
N SER A 192 9.63 -13.02 1.19
CA SER A 192 10.24 -13.99 0.27
C SER A 192 11.36 -13.39 -0.59
N LEU A 193 11.56 -12.07 -0.54
CA LEU A 193 12.54 -11.35 -1.35
C LEU A 193 13.90 -11.28 -0.66
N LEU A 194 14.61 -12.41 -0.63
CA LEU A 194 15.88 -12.54 0.09
C LEU A 194 17.02 -11.72 -0.52
N ASN A 195 16.95 -11.47 -1.84
CA ASN A 195 17.96 -10.74 -2.60
C ASN A 195 17.66 -9.25 -2.75
N LEU A 196 16.63 -8.74 -2.05
CA LEU A 196 16.19 -7.35 -2.17
C LEU A 196 17.23 -6.38 -1.60
N THR A 197 17.80 -5.54 -2.47
CA THR A 197 18.84 -4.55 -2.10
C THR A 197 18.34 -3.12 -2.17
N THR A 198 17.40 -2.83 -3.06
CA THR A 198 16.93 -1.48 -3.37
C THR A 198 15.42 -1.43 -3.34
N VAL A 199 14.89 -0.56 -2.48
CA VAL A 199 13.45 -0.29 -2.39
C VAL A 199 13.21 1.20 -2.49
N ASP A 200 12.44 1.60 -3.52
CA ASP A 200 12.02 2.98 -3.71
C ASP A 200 10.52 3.12 -3.47
N LEU A 201 10.17 3.78 -2.38
CA LEU A 201 8.80 4.08 -1.94
C LEU A 201 8.53 5.58 -1.92
N ARG A 202 9.34 6.39 -2.62
CA ARG A 202 9.20 7.85 -2.59
C ARG A 202 7.85 8.32 -3.13
N ASN A 203 7.38 9.47 -2.66
CA ASN A 203 6.13 10.09 -3.10
C ASN A 203 4.91 9.14 -3.00
N ASN A 204 4.74 8.55 -1.82
CA ASN A 204 3.55 7.79 -1.45
C ASN A 204 2.86 8.48 -0.27
N SER A 205 1.92 7.82 0.38
CA SER A 205 1.17 8.37 1.52
C SER A 205 1.39 7.54 2.78
N ILE A 206 2.56 6.92 2.91
CA ILE A 206 2.82 5.94 3.98
C ILE A 206 2.87 6.66 5.32
N VAL A 207 2.00 6.25 6.25
CA VAL A 207 1.87 6.90 7.56
C VAL A 207 2.75 6.26 8.64
N LEU A 208 2.97 4.95 8.52
CA LEU A 208 3.70 4.16 9.51
C LEU A 208 4.46 3.01 8.86
N ILE A 209 5.69 2.79 9.31
CA ILE A 209 6.46 1.58 9.06
C ILE A 209 6.47 0.73 10.33
N LYS A 210 5.91 -0.47 10.25
CA LYS A 210 5.91 -1.41 11.37
C LYS A 210 7.31 -2.01 11.57
N SER A 211 7.61 -2.37 12.81
CA SER A 211 8.82 -3.14 13.11
C SER A 211 8.72 -4.52 12.44
N GLY A 212 9.83 -5.04 11.95
CA GLY A 212 9.90 -6.26 11.18
C GLY A 212 9.69 -6.08 9.68
N THR A 213 9.11 -4.95 9.21
CA THR A 213 8.81 -4.75 7.78
C THR A 213 10.05 -4.89 6.90
N PHE A 214 11.22 -4.49 7.38
CA PHE A 214 12.52 -4.55 6.67
C PHE A 214 13.52 -5.56 7.24
N ARG A 215 13.10 -6.38 8.20
CA ARG A 215 13.96 -7.34 8.90
C ARG A 215 14.27 -8.53 7.99
N SER A 216 15.57 -8.83 7.80
CA SER A 216 16.19 -9.96 7.04
C SER A 216 16.86 -9.65 5.70
N ARG A 217 17.25 -8.40 5.40
CA ARG A 217 17.56 -8.04 4.01
C ARG A 217 18.89 -7.33 3.88
N ALA A 218 19.65 -7.70 2.86
CA ALA A 218 20.83 -6.98 2.41
C ALA A 218 20.44 -5.66 1.70
N LEU A 219 19.54 -4.89 2.32
CA LEU A 219 19.09 -3.61 1.81
C LEU A 219 20.25 -2.62 1.90
N ASN A 220 20.63 -2.10 0.74
CA ASN A 220 21.62 -1.06 0.61
C ASN A 220 20.96 0.31 0.42
N TYR A 221 19.74 0.35 -0.13
CA TYR A 221 19.04 1.58 -0.45
C TYR A 221 17.56 1.48 -0.08
N LEU A 222 17.08 2.41 0.75
CA LEU A 222 15.67 2.59 1.06
C LEU A 222 15.30 4.05 0.95
N ASP A 223 14.34 4.36 0.08
CA ASP A 223 13.84 5.71 -0.12
C ASP A 223 12.39 5.84 0.35
N LEU A 224 12.19 6.57 1.44
CA LEU A 224 10.90 6.87 2.04
C LEU A 224 10.57 8.37 1.93
N ARG A 225 11.23 9.11 1.05
CA ARG A 225 10.98 10.55 0.88
C ARG A 225 9.54 10.84 0.46
N ASP A 226 9.08 12.03 0.80
CA ASP A 226 7.77 12.54 0.38
C ASP A 226 6.64 11.54 0.71
N ASN A 227 6.60 11.07 1.95
CA ASN A 227 5.55 10.23 2.50
C ASN A 227 4.79 10.98 3.62
N ALA A 228 3.93 10.28 4.35
CA ALA A 228 3.13 10.83 5.44
C ALA A 228 3.65 10.41 6.83
N LEU A 229 4.95 10.07 6.95
CA LEU A 229 5.53 9.61 8.20
C LEU A 229 5.58 10.76 9.22
N LYS A 230 4.97 10.55 10.38
CA LYS A 230 5.02 11.51 11.49
C LYS A 230 6.17 11.24 12.45
N ARG A 231 6.54 9.98 12.62
CA ARG A 231 7.65 9.50 13.46
C ARG A 231 8.02 8.08 13.08
N LEU A 232 9.24 7.66 13.40
CA LEU A 232 9.67 6.27 13.35
C LEU A 232 9.62 5.69 14.76
N LEU A 233 9.03 4.50 14.93
CA LEU A 233 8.95 3.83 16.23
C LEU A 233 10.30 3.20 16.58
N ASN A 234 10.58 3.05 17.89
CA ASN A 234 11.84 2.49 18.39
C ASN A 234 12.15 1.10 17.82
N GLY A 235 11.12 0.25 17.63
CA GLY A 235 11.30 -1.03 16.96
C GLY A 235 11.79 -0.90 15.52
N THR A 236 11.23 0.05 14.76
CA THR A 236 11.63 0.34 13.38
C THR A 236 13.06 0.92 13.32
N LEU A 237 13.42 1.80 14.26
CA LEU A 237 14.78 2.33 14.38
C LEU A 237 15.79 1.20 14.65
N ALA A 238 15.46 0.30 15.58
CA ALA A 238 16.29 -0.86 15.90
C ALA A 238 16.42 -1.85 14.73
N ASP A 239 15.39 -1.97 13.89
CA ASP A 239 15.46 -2.78 12.66
C ASP A 239 16.42 -2.16 11.64
N PHE A 240 16.41 -0.83 11.48
CA PHE A 240 17.34 -0.15 10.56
C PHE A 240 18.80 -0.25 11.02
N ASP A 241 19.06 -0.15 12.32
CA ASP A 241 20.42 -0.30 12.88
C ASP A 241 21.00 -1.71 12.67
N GLN A 242 20.14 -2.72 12.46
CA GLN A 242 20.58 -4.09 12.17
C GLN A 242 20.98 -4.31 10.71
N ILE A 243 20.72 -3.36 9.81
CA ILE A 243 21.01 -3.49 8.38
C ILE A 243 22.31 -2.74 8.05
N PRO A 244 23.45 -3.45 7.90
CA PRO A 244 24.73 -2.81 7.69
C PRO A 244 24.79 -2.14 6.31
N GLY A 245 25.27 -0.90 6.26
CA GLY A 245 25.47 -0.16 5.00
C GLY A 245 24.18 0.38 4.36
N LEU A 246 23.04 0.29 5.06
CA LEU A 246 21.77 0.85 4.59
C LEU A 246 21.89 2.36 4.39
N ARG A 247 21.55 2.82 3.19
CA ARG A 247 21.38 4.23 2.86
C ARG A 247 19.90 4.58 2.83
N LEU A 248 19.47 5.31 3.85
CA LEU A 248 18.08 5.69 4.09
C LEU A 248 17.83 7.15 3.70
N TYR A 249 16.68 7.41 3.07
CA TYR A 249 16.20 8.76 2.76
C TYR A 249 14.81 9.01 3.34
N LEU A 250 14.64 10.14 4.02
CA LEU A 250 13.48 10.45 4.87
C LEU A 250 12.92 11.87 4.67
N ALA A 251 13.56 12.72 3.87
CA ALA A 251 13.12 14.10 3.64
C ALA A 251 11.70 14.18 3.05
N GLY A 252 11.02 15.31 3.27
CA GLY A 252 9.66 15.53 2.75
C GLY A 252 8.53 14.85 3.54
N ASN A 253 8.84 14.21 4.67
CA ASN A 253 7.83 13.66 5.58
C ASN A 253 7.36 14.68 6.63
N PRO A 254 6.08 14.67 7.03
CA PRO A 254 5.51 15.61 7.99
C PRO A 254 5.83 15.20 9.44
N TRP A 255 7.10 15.33 9.85
CA TRP A 255 7.55 14.97 11.18
C TRP A 255 6.80 15.75 12.27
N HIS A 256 6.23 15.02 13.23
CA HIS A 256 5.53 15.56 14.39
C HIS A 256 6.51 15.62 15.57
N CYS A 257 7.00 16.81 15.88
CA CYS A 257 8.02 17.09 16.87
C CYS A 257 7.41 17.33 18.26
N ASP A 258 6.92 16.25 18.85
CA ASP A 258 6.45 16.17 20.24
C ASP A 258 7.42 15.36 21.11
N CYS A 259 7.04 15.11 22.36
CA CYS A 259 7.85 14.29 23.27
C CYS A 259 8.08 12.85 22.79
N ASN A 260 7.30 12.33 21.83
CA ASN A 260 7.46 10.98 21.29
C ASN A 260 8.52 10.92 20.17
N LEU A 261 9.07 12.06 19.74
CA LEU A 261 10.13 12.11 18.72
C LEU A 261 11.54 12.03 19.31
N GLY A 262 11.70 12.16 20.63
CA GLY A 262 13.02 12.26 21.30
C GLY A 262 13.99 11.12 20.92
N ASP A 263 13.52 9.87 21.00
CA ASP A 263 14.32 8.69 20.63
C ASP A 263 14.81 8.74 19.17
N MET A 264 13.95 9.21 18.26
CA MET A 264 14.31 9.36 16.85
C MET A 264 15.35 10.47 16.66
N VAL A 265 15.27 11.58 17.38
CA VAL A 265 16.28 12.67 17.33
C VAL A 265 17.63 12.16 17.83
N ILE A 266 17.65 11.45 18.96
CA ILE A 266 18.87 10.84 19.51
C ILE A 266 19.48 9.84 18.52
N TRP A 267 18.64 9.01 17.90
CA TRP A 267 19.06 8.06 16.88
C TRP A 267 19.66 8.78 15.65
N LEU A 268 19.01 9.84 15.14
CA LEU A 268 19.52 10.64 14.02
C LEU A 268 20.87 11.30 14.29
N GLN A 269 21.14 11.71 15.54
CA GLN A 269 22.41 12.31 15.94
C GLN A 269 23.56 11.30 15.94
N ARG A 270 23.27 10.03 16.27
CA ARG A 270 24.26 8.94 16.37
C ARG A 270 24.45 8.19 15.06
N SER A 271 23.41 8.11 14.24
CA SER A 271 23.38 7.30 13.04
C SER A 271 23.84 8.07 11.80
N ASP A 272 24.62 7.40 10.95
CA ASP A 272 24.99 7.86 9.60
C ASP A 272 24.21 7.15 8.49
N LEU A 273 23.21 6.32 8.86
CA LEU A 273 22.37 5.60 7.90
C LEU A 273 21.50 6.55 7.06
N VAL A 274 21.06 7.67 7.65
CA VAL A 274 20.17 8.64 6.99
C VAL A 274 20.99 9.64 6.18
N ALA A 275 20.98 9.47 4.86
CA ALA A 275 21.77 10.27 3.95
C ALA A 275 21.31 11.74 3.87
N ASP A 276 20.02 11.99 4.06
CA ASP A 276 19.40 13.32 4.00
C ASP A 276 19.03 13.89 5.38
N LYS A 277 19.74 13.46 6.44
CA LYS A 277 19.46 13.86 7.84
C LYS A 277 19.40 15.38 8.06
N MET A 278 20.16 16.16 7.29
CA MET A 278 20.19 17.62 7.37
C MET A 278 18.93 18.30 6.82
N ASN A 279 18.13 17.57 6.03
CA ASN A 279 16.94 18.08 5.36
C ASN A 279 15.64 17.71 6.11
N LEU A 280 15.75 17.03 7.27
CA LEU A 280 14.58 16.68 8.07
C LEU A 280 14.15 17.86 8.92
N THR A 281 12.91 18.32 8.73
CA THR A 281 12.32 19.44 9.47
C THR A 281 10.98 19.07 10.06
N CYS A 282 10.63 19.67 11.20
CA CYS A 282 9.31 19.53 11.81
C CYS A 282 8.22 20.12 10.91
N ALA A 283 7.12 19.39 10.76
CA ALA A 283 5.89 19.91 10.17
C ALA A 283 4.88 20.34 11.24
N GLU A 284 4.81 19.57 12.32
CA GLU A 284 3.99 19.83 13.50
C GLU A 284 4.88 19.76 14.76
N PRO A 285 4.52 20.44 15.86
CA PRO A 285 3.45 21.43 15.98
C PRO A 285 3.82 22.77 15.31
N THR A 286 2.89 23.73 15.28
CA THR A 286 3.05 25.01 14.57
C THR A 286 4.23 25.85 15.04
N GLU A 287 4.58 25.73 16.32
CA GLU A 287 5.66 26.48 16.97
C GLU A 287 7.04 26.02 16.51
N LEU A 288 7.17 24.73 16.20
CA LEU A 288 8.44 24.12 15.78
C LEU A 288 8.53 23.94 14.26
N ARG A 289 7.51 24.35 13.50
CA ARG A 289 7.45 24.16 12.05
C ARG A 289 8.70 24.69 11.34
N ASN A 290 9.23 23.91 10.41
CA ASN A 290 10.47 24.14 9.65
C ASN A 290 11.77 24.11 10.50
N THR A 291 11.70 23.74 11.78
CA THR A 291 12.91 23.53 12.60
C THR A 291 13.55 22.21 12.21
N GLN A 292 14.88 22.20 12.03
CA GLN A 292 15.63 20.98 11.69
C GLN A 292 15.65 20.02 12.89
N LEU A 293 15.38 18.74 12.64
CA LEU A 293 15.30 17.72 13.69
C LEU A 293 16.59 17.61 14.51
N LEU A 294 17.75 17.72 13.85
CA LEU A 294 19.05 17.63 14.51
C LEU A 294 19.37 18.80 15.47
N LYS A 295 18.64 19.92 15.36
CA LYS A 295 18.81 21.09 16.24
C LYS A 295 17.94 21.04 17.50
N LEU A 296 16.95 20.15 17.53
CA LEU A 296 16.01 20.03 18.63
C LEU A 296 16.72 19.52 19.89
N LYS A 297 16.30 20.08 21.02
CA LYS A 297 16.66 19.57 22.35
C LYS A 297 15.44 18.92 23.00
N ASP A 298 15.69 18.00 23.93
CA ASP A 298 14.62 17.31 24.65
C ASP A 298 13.68 18.26 25.39
N GLU A 299 14.16 19.42 25.87
CA GLU A 299 13.31 20.38 26.59
C GLU A 299 12.26 21.08 25.70
N GLU A 300 12.50 21.11 24.39
CA GLU A 300 11.61 21.72 23.38
C GLU A 300 10.50 20.75 22.94
N LEU A 301 10.69 19.45 23.16
CA LEU A 301 9.76 18.38 22.77
C LEU A 301 8.70 18.16 23.85
N GLN A 302 7.62 18.92 23.79
CA GLN A 302 6.53 18.86 24.77
C GLN A 302 5.32 18.09 24.22
N CYS A 303 4.79 17.15 25.00
CA CYS A 303 3.47 16.56 24.73
C CYS A 303 2.41 17.29 25.54
N ILE A 304 1.35 17.76 24.88
CA ILE A 304 0.15 18.26 25.56
C ILE A 304 -0.65 17.05 26.04
N TYR A 305 -0.20 16.40 27.12
CA TYR A 305 -1.08 15.51 27.86
C TYR A 305 -2.13 16.37 28.60
N SER A 306 -3.38 16.25 28.16
CA SER A 306 -4.59 16.47 28.96
C SER A 306 -4.82 17.83 29.65
N ARG A 307 -4.22 18.95 29.20
CA ARG A 307 -4.70 20.26 29.67
C ARG A 307 -6.13 20.56 29.16
N ASP A 308 -6.50 20.00 28.01
CA ASP A 308 -7.82 20.19 27.41
C ASP A 308 -8.91 19.27 28.00
N MET A 309 -8.56 18.03 28.38
CA MET A 309 -9.56 17.10 28.93
C MET A 309 -10.00 17.50 30.35
N LYS A 310 -9.12 18.14 31.12
CA LYS A 310 -9.49 18.71 32.43
C LYS A 310 -10.41 19.94 32.28
N SER A 311 -10.14 20.80 31.29
CA SER A 311 -11.00 21.93 30.93
C SER A 311 -12.41 21.49 30.49
N VAL A 312 -12.50 20.46 29.64
CA VAL A 312 -13.78 19.92 29.17
C VAL A 312 -14.57 19.22 30.29
N LEU A 313 -13.90 18.49 31.20
CA LEU A 313 -14.59 17.90 32.36
C LEU A 313 -15.08 18.98 33.34
N GLU A 314 -14.23 19.98 33.66
CA GLU A 314 -14.59 21.07 34.56
C GLU A 314 -15.79 21.88 34.05
N THR A 315 -15.84 22.18 32.76
CA THR A 315 -16.98 22.89 32.14
C THR A 315 -18.27 22.05 32.17
N SER A 316 -18.18 20.73 32.00
CA SER A 316 -19.33 19.81 32.12
C SER A 316 -19.91 19.74 33.54
N TYR A 317 -19.07 19.71 34.58
CA TYR A 317 -19.54 19.65 35.97
C TYR A 317 -20.16 20.96 36.43
N VAL A 318 -19.62 22.10 36.01
CA VAL A 318 -20.19 23.42 36.30
C VAL A 318 -21.58 23.56 35.66
N PHE A 319 -21.74 23.11 34.40
CA PHE A 319 -23.03 23.12 33.72
C PHE A 319 -24.06 22.23 34.43
N LEU A 320 -23.67 21.01 34.83
CA LEU A 320 -24.52 20.10 35.61
C LEU A 320 -24.94 20.75 36.95
N GLY A 321 -24.02 21.42 37.64
CA GLY A 321 -24.29 22.14 38.88
C GLY A 321 -25.31 23.26 38.71
N MET A 322 -25.21 24.05 37.64
CA MET A 322 -26.18 25.10 37.34
C MET A 322 -27.58 24.55 37.04
N VAL A 323 -27.67 23.45 36.29
CA VAL A 323 -28.96 22.80 35.98
C VAL A 323 -29.61 22.25 37.24
N LEU A 324 -28.86 21.58 38.11
CA LEU A 324 -29.39 21.06 39.38
C LEU A 324 -29.84 22.19 40.31
N ALA A 325 -29.09 23.29 40.38
CA ALA A 325 -29.49 24.47 41.15
C ALA A 325 -30.79 25.08 40.62
N LEU A 326 -30.94 25.20 39.30
CA LEU A 326 -32.15 25.73 38.67
C LEU A 326 -33.36 24.83 38.97
N ILE A 327 -33.22 23.51 38.84
CA ILE A 327 -34.26 22.54 39.20
C ILE A 327 -34.65 22.69 40.67
N GLY A 328 -33.67 22.84 41.57
CA GLY A 328 -33.90 23.07 42.99
C GLY A 328 -34.68 24.35 43.27
N VAL A 329 -34.34 25.46 42.61
CA VAL A 329 -35.05 26.74 42.73
C VAL A 329 -36.49 26.63 42.22
N ILE A 330 -36.70 25.99 41.07
CA ILE A 330 -38.05 25.76 40.50
C ILE A 330 -38.88 24.91 41.48
N PHE A 331 -38.31 23.83 42.00
CA PHE A 331 -38.98 22.96 42.97
C PHE A 331 -39.39 23.73 44.24
N LEU A 332 -38.48 24.52 44.81
CA LEU A 332 -38.78 25.36 45.97
C LEU A 332 -39.84 26.42 45.65
N LEU A 333 -39.83 27.01 44.46
CA LEU A 333 -40.85 27.96 44.01
C LEU A 333 -42.22 27.29 43.91
N VAL A 334 -42.30 26.09 43.34
CA VAL A 334 -43.55 25.30 43.25
C VAL A 334 -44.10 25.00 44.65
N LEU A 335 -43.24 24.58 45.58
CA LEU A 335 -43.63 24.36 46.98
C LEU A 335 -44.09 25.66 47.64
N TYR A 336 -43.42 26.78 47.38
CA TYR A 336 -43.77 28.09 47.93
C TYR A 336 -45.13 28.58 47.42
N LEU A 337 -45.37 28.52 46.11
CA LEU A 337 -46.64 28.92 45.50
C LEU A 337 -47.80 28.06 46.02
N ASN A 338 -47.55 26.76 46.21
CA ASN A 338 -48.56 25.82 46.71
C ASN A 338 -48.61 25.71 48.24
N ARG A 339 -47.84 26.50 49.01
CA ARG A 339 -47.70 26.35 50.47
C ARG A 339 -49.02 26.37 51.23
N LYS A 340 -49.99 27.20 50.79
CA LYS A 340 -51.32 27.27 51.42
C LYS A 340 -52.15 26.03 51.11
N GLY A 341 -52.10 25.54 49.86
CA GLY A 341 -52.77 24.31 49.44
C GLY A 341 -52.21 23.09 50.16
N ILE A 342 -50.87 22.98 50.24
CA ILE A 342 -50.18 21.90 50.96
C ILE A 342 -50.54 21.92 52.45
N LYS A 343 -50.52 23.10 53.10
CA LYS A 343 -50.96 23.22 54.50
C LYS A 343 -52.40 22.76 54.68
N ARG A 344 -53.32 23.19 53.81
CA ARG A 344 -54.73 22.79 53.86
C ARG A 344 -54.91 21.28 53.69
N TRP A 345 -54.21 20.70 52.71
CA TRP A 345 -54.21 19.25 52.47
C TRP A 345 -53.66 18.48 53.68
N MET A 346 -52.57 18.95 54.28
CA MET A 346 -51.97 18.34 55.48
C MET A 346 -52.90 18.41 56.70
N TYR A 347 -53.61 19.53 56.90
CA TYR A 347 -54.63 19.63 57.95
C TYR A 347 -55.79 18.66 57.69
N ASN A 348 -56.32 18.63 56.47
CA ASN A 348 -57.39 17.70 56.11
C ASN A 348 -57.01 16.23 56.32
N ILE A 349 -55.77 15.85 55.98
CA ILE A 349 -55.26 14.48 56.23
C ILE A 349 -55.15 14.20 57.72
N ARG A 350 -54.57 15.13 58.49
CA ARG A 350 -54.44 14.97 59.93
C ARG A 350 -55.81 14.79 60.57
N ASP A 351 -56.77 15.59 60.16
CA ASP A 351 -58.13 15.56 60.69
C ASP A 351 -58.82 14.25 60.27
N ALA A 352 -58.67 13.79 59.03
CA ALA A 352 -59.16 12.48 58.58
C ALA A 352 -58.52 11.31 59.35
N CYS A 353 -57.22 11.36 59.63
CA CYS A 353 -56.55 10.36 60.47
C CYS A 353 -57.01 10.41 61.93
N ARG A 354 -57.28 11.61 62.46
CA ARG A 354 -57.79 11.80 63.81
C ARG A 354 -59.18 11.21 63.95
N ASP A 355 -60.09 11.49 63.02
CA ASP A 355 -61.44 10.95 63.00
C ASP A 355 -61.41 9.41 62.93
N HIS A 356 -60.50 8.85 62.13
CA HIS A 356 -60.32 7.40 62.03
C HIS A 356 -59.81 6.78 63.34
N MET A 357 -58.85 7.43 64.01
CA MET A 357 -58.35 7.02 65.33
C MET A 357 -59.40 7.11 66.43
N GLU A 358 -60.18 8.20 66.48
CA GLU A 358 -61.29 8.36 67.43
C GLU A 358 -62.36 7.28 67.19
N GLY A 359 -62.65 6.94 65.94
CA GLY A 359 -63.51 5.82 65.59
C GLY A 359 -63.02 4.46 66.10
N TYR A 360 -61.70 4.20 66.06
CA TYR A 360 -61.12 3.01 66.69
C TYR A 360 -61.24 3.04 68.22
N HIS A 361 -61.02 4.20 68.84
CA HIS A 361 -61.12 4.36 70.30
C HIS A 361 -62.54 4.08 70.80
N TYR A 362 -63.56 4.63 70.15
CA TYR A 362 -64.97 4.36 70.48
C TYR A 362 -65.34 2.88 70.34
N ARG A 363 -64.89 2.20 69.27
CA ARG A 363 -65.09 0.76 69.11
C ARG A 363 -64.38 -0.06 70.19
N TYR A 364 -63.21 0.39 70.62
CA TYR A 364 -62.46 -0.30 71.66
C TYR A 364 -63.16 -0.18 73.02
N GLU A 365 -63.64 1.00 73.40
CA GLU A 365 -64.36 1.21 74.67
C GLU A 365 -65.67 0.41 74.76
N ILE A 366 -66.44 0.31 73.67
CA ILE A 366 -67.66 -0.51 73.61
C ILE A 366 -67.35 -2.00 73.82
N ASN A 367 -66.26 -2.50 73.23
CA ASN A 367 -65.84 -3.89 73.37
C ASN A 367 -65.14 -4.17 74.71
N SER A 368 -64.71 -3.13 75.43
CA SER A 368 -64.01 -3.24 76.71
C SER A 368 -64.96 -3.17 77.92
N ASP A 369 -66.22 -2.76 77.75
CA ASP A 369 -67.21 -2.76 78.83
C ASP A 369 -67.74 -4.18 79.08
N PRO A 370 -67.40 -4.83 80.21
CA PRO A 370 -67.81 -6.19 80.52
C PRO A 370 -69.33 -6.34 80.71
N ARG A 371 -70.10 -5.24 80.78
CA ARG A 371 -71.57 -5.30 80.80
C ARG A 371 -72.18 -5.54 79.42
N LEU A 372 -71.52 -5.12 78.33
CA LEU A 372 -72.01 -5.25 76.95
C LEU A 372 -71.48 -6.52 76.25
N ALA A 373 -70.39 -7.12 76.73
CA ALA A 373 -69.85 -8.38 76.19
C ALA A 373 -70.83 -9.57 76.29
N ASN A 374 -71.82 -9.52 77.18
CA ASN A 374 -72.85 -10.55 77.33
C ASN A 374 -74.09 -10.35 76.44
N LEU A 375 -74.19 -9.26 75.68
CA LEU A 375 -75.30 -9.05 74.74
C LEU A 375 -75.04 -9.69 73.36
N SER A 376 -73.78 -9.93 72.99
CA SER A 376 -73.44 -10.57 71.70
C SER A 376 -73.37 -12.10 71.74
N LEU A 377 -73.52 -12.73 72.92
CA LEU A 377 -73.59 -14.20 73.04
C LEU A 377 -75.01 -14.76 72.95
N ASN A 378 -76.03 -13.91 72.97
CA ASN A 378 -77.45 -14.31 72.93
C ASN A 378 -78.19 -13.89 71.65
N SER A 379 -77.49 -13.42 70.61
CA SER A 379 -78.12 -12.96 69.36
C SER A 379 -77.74 -13.76 68.11
N ASP A 380 -77.09 -14.91 68.23
CA ASP A 380 -76.95 -15.88 67.15
C ASP A 380 -77.73 -17.16 67.49
N VAL A 381 -79.05 -17.10 67.26
CA VAL A 381 -79.92 -18.23 66.87
C VAL A 381 -80.64 -17.81 65.60
#